data_AF-A0A5M8Q3A6-F1
#
_entry.id   AF-A0A5M8Q3A6-F1
#
_cell.length_a   1.000
_cell.length_b   1.000
_cell.length_c   1.000
_cell.angle_alpha   90.00
_cell.angle_beta   90.00
_cell.angle_gamma   90.00
#
_symmetry.space_group_name_H-M   'P 1'
#
loop_
_entity.id
_entity.type
_entity.pdbx_description
1 polymer ?
#
loop_
_entity_poly.entity_id
_entity_poly.type
_entity_poly.pdbx_seq_one_letter_code
_entity_poly.pdbx_strand_id
1 'polypeptide(L)'
;MRALPPLSLSLALLSSLALSSPPLCSNDAAHPAGTLFAGRWLPRAQGPVVWCAPDTRTYLIVTLVARLPGPLMLQLLSDAYSRVVVEMAEAGDGLLPGGRFEYAGQGGVGFYAVNTNNHQATWGVLGEAIEGLTHWMVSSGSYGAARFIVFDGENEVAQGEMGLG
;
A
#
# COMPACT_ATOMS: atom_id res chain seq x y z
N MET A 1 52.10 -35.27 -24.84
CA MET A 1 51.59 -33.95 -25.26
C MET A 1 50.29 -33.73 -24.48
N ARG A 2 50.28 -32.80 -23.52
CA ARG A 2 49.13 -32.55 -22.63
C ARG A 2 48.26 -31.44 -23.23
N ALA A 3 46.96 -31.72 -23.40
CA ALA A 3 45.96 -30.77 -23.88
C ALA A 3 45.51 -29.84 -22.74
N LEU A 4 45.39 -28.54 -23.04
CA LEU A 4 44.79 -27.53 -22.16
C LEU A 4 43.26 -27.52 -22.33
N PRO A 5 42.47 -27.27 -21.26
CA PRO A 5 41.03 -27.09 -21.38
C PRO A 5 40.67 -25.66 -21.84
N PRO A 6 39.53 -25.47 -22.51
CA PRO A 6 39.07 -24.13 -22.91
C PRO A 6 38.46 -23.38 -21.73
N LEU A 7 38.88 -22.12 -21.57
CA LEU A 7 38.24 -21.12 -20.72
C LEU A 7 36.81 -20.84 -21.23
N SER A 8 35.80 -21.12 -20.42
CA SER A 8 34.44 -20.65 -20.69
C SER A 8 34.33 -19.19 -20.28
N LEU A 9 34.03 -18.31 -21.25
CA LEU A 9 33.59 -16.95 -20.96
C LEU A 9 32.18 -17.02 -20.38
N SER A 10 32.03 -16.69 -19.10
CA SER A 10 30.73 -16.42 -18.50
C SER A 10 30.18 -15.11 -19.07
N LEU A 11 29.13 -15.18 -19.89
CA LEU A 11 28.31 -14.03 -20.24
C LEU A 11 27.62 -13.54 -18.96
N ALA A 12 28.10 -12.43 -18.40
CA ALA A 12 27.33 -11.67 -17.44
C ALA A 12 26.14 -11.03 -18.19
N LEU A 13 24.93 -11.55 -17.96
CA LEU A 13 23.72 -10.83 -18.31
C LEU A 13 23.62 -9.60 -17.39
N LEU A 14 24.04 -8.45 -17.91
CA LEU A 14 23.58 -7.15 -17.44
C LEU A 14 22.10 -7.03 -17.82
N SER A 15 21.21 -7.56 -16.98
CA SER A 15 19.79 -7.25 -17.07
C SER A 15 19.60 -5.78 -16.74
N SER A 16 19.19 -5.03 -17.75
CA SER A 16 18.92 -3.61 -17.74
C SER A 16 18.04 -3.19 -16.55
N LEU A 17 18.54 -2.26 -15.73
CA LEU A 17 17.73 -1.40 -14.85
C LEU A 17 16.88 -0.48 -15.74
N ALA A 18 15.83 -1.01 -16.36
CA ALA A 18 14.78 -0.16 -16.89
C ALA A 18 13.99 0.34 -15.68
N LEU A 19 14.34 1.53 -15.18
CA LEU A 19 13.46 2.29 -14.29
C LEU A 19 12.17 2.55 -15.07
N SER A 20 11.19 1.66 -14.91
CA SER A 20 9.80 2.02 -15.14
C SER A 20 9.56 3.30 -14.35
N SER A 21 9.13 4.38 -15.00
CA SER A 21 8.70 5.57 -14.26
C SER A 21 7.67 5.15 -13.20
N PRO A 22 7.73 5.71 -11.99
CA PRO A 22 6.74 5.41 -10.98
C PRO A 22 5.34 5.70 -11.53
N PRO A 23 4.32 4.91 -11.15
CA PRO A 23 2.97 5.13 -11.63
C PRO A 23 2.46 6.51 -11.18
N LEU A 24 1.50 7.08 -11.91
CA LEU A 24 0.90 8.36 -11.54
C LEU A 24 -0.21 8.15 -10.51
N CYS A 25 -0.32 9.08 -9.57
CA CYS A 25 -1.38 9.10 -8.57
C CYS A 25 -2.75 9.26 -9.26
N SER A 26 -3.71 8.44 -8.89
CA SER A 26 -5.08 8.53 -9.44
C SER A 26 -5.83 9.72 -8.86
N ASN A 27 -5.44 10.17 -7.66
CA ASN A 27 -5.92 11.41 -7.03
C ASN A 27 -5.23 12.67 -7.56
N ASP A 28 -4.13 12.56 -8.30
CA ASP A 28 -3.49 13.64 -9.06
C ASP A 28 -2.72 13.08 -10.26
N ALA A 29 -3.34 13.14 -11.44
CA ALA A 29 -2.80 12.53 -12.65
C ALA A 29 -1.49 13.16 -13.15
N ALA A 30 -1.02 14.27 -12.57
CA ALA A 30 0.29 14.84 -12.87
C ALA A 30 1.37 14.43 -11.85
N HIS A 31 1.00 13.79 -10.75
CA HIS A 31 1.90 13.50 -9.64
C HIS A 31 2.46 12.09 -9.69
N PRO A 32 3.78 11.90 -9.73
CA PRO A 32 4.40 10.58 -9.63
C PRO A 32 4.25 10.01 -8.22
N ALA A 33 3.77 8.76 -8.13
CA ALA A 33 3.66 8.04 -6.86
C ALA A 33 5.04 7.86 -6.19
N GLY A 34 5.05 7.85 -4.86
CA GLY A 34 6.28 7.75 -4.07
C GLY A 34 7.03 9.08 -3.87
N THR A 35 6.50 10.18 -4.42
CA THR A 35 7.04 11.54 -4.21
C THR A 35 6.11 12.35 -3.29
N LEU A 36 6.65 13.36 -2.58
CA LEU A 36 5.86 14.19 -1.66
C LEU A 36 4.66 14.81 -2.35
N PHE A 37 3.45 14.47 -1.88
CA PHE A 37 2.21 14.85 -2.54
C PHE A 37 1.56 16.08 -1.88
N ALA A 38 1.53 17.22 -2.61
CA ALA A 38 1.01 18.51 -2.13
C ALA A 38 -0.48 18.79 -2.46
N GLY A 39 -1.20 17.82 -3.03
CA GLY A 39 -2.67 17.80 -3.10
C GLY A 39 -3.36 18.69 -4.15
N ARG A 40 -3.91 18.08 -5.21
CA ARG A 40 -5.11 18.58 -5.93
C ARG A 40 -5.90 17.44 -6.57
N TRP A 41 -7.21 17.38 -6.33
CA TRP A 41 -8.03 16.17 -6.45
C TRP A 41 -8.78 16.02 -7.78
N LEU A 42 -8.66 14.86 -8.45
CA LEU A 42 -9.50 14.47 -9.59
C LEU A 42 -9.83 12.97 -9.55
N PRO A 43 -11.08 12.53 -9.87
CA PRO A 43 -11.41 11.10 -9.93
C PRO A 43 -11.09 10.49 -11.32
N ARG A 44 -10.44 9.31 -11.36
CA ARG A 44 -10.40 8.49 -12.58
C ARG A 44 -10.31 6.96 -12.34
N ALA A 45 -11.20 6.25 -13.05
CA ALA A 45 -11.13 4.91 -13.65
C ALA A 45 -11.23 3.60 -12.85
N GLN A 46 -11.76 2.61 -13.58
CA GLN A 46 -11.93 1.19 -13.29
C GLN A 46 -10.61 0.43 -13.51
N GLY A 47 -10.19 -0.37 -12.54
CA GLY A 47 -8.91 -1.08 -12.50
C GLY A 47 -8.23 -0.90 -11.13
N PRO A 48 -7.03 -1.45 -10.92
CA PRO A 48 -6.22 -1.10 -9.77
C PRO A 48 -5.97 0.42 -9.74
N VAL A 49 -6.30 1.05 -8.62
CA VAL A 49 -6.17 2.49 -8.42
C VAL A 49 -4.88 2.75 -7.66
N VAL A 50 -4.02 3.62 -8.20
CA VAL A 50 -2.84 4.09 -7.47
C VAL A 50 -3.26 5.31 -6.65
N TRP A 51 -3.17 5.27 -5.34
CA TRP A 51 -3.66 6.34 -4.46
C TRP A 51 -2.54 6.86 -3.56
N CYS A 52 -2.23 8.15 -3.66
CA CYS A 52 -1.12 8.75 -2.92
C CYS A 52 -1.64 9.41 -1.64
N ALA A 53 -1.03 9.07 -0.51
CA ALA A 53 -1.33 9.70 0.76
C ALA A 53 -0.77 11.14 0.78
N PRO A 54 -1.52 12.12 1.32
CA PRO A 54 -1.09 13.52 1.37
C PRO A 54 0.16 13.70 2.23
N ASP A 55 1.03 14.64 1.86
CA ASP A 55 2.20 15.06 2.63
C ASP A 55 3.21 13.94 2.98
N THR A 56 3.08 12.76 2.39
CA THR A 56 4.00 11.64 2.57
C THR A 56 4.50 11.10 1.23
N ARG A 57 5.37 10.09 1.30
CA ARG A 57 5.77 9.28 0.14
C ARG A 57 5.00 7.96 0.10
N THR A 58 4.03 7.77 0.99
CA THR A 58 3.23 6.56 1.06
C THR A 58 2.19 6.58 -0.05
N TYR A 59 2.06 5.47 -0.76
CA TYR A 59 0.96 5.29 -1.71
C TYR A 59 0.47 3.84 -1.72
N LEU A 60 -0.74 3.67 -2.23
CA LEU A 60 -1.39 2.39 -2.32
C LEU A 60 -1.65 2.00 -3.78
N ILE A 61 -1.64 0.71 -4.06
CA ILE A 61 -2.31 0.14 -5.23
C ILE A 61 -3.54 -0.61 -4.72
N VAL A 62 -4.74 -0.10 -5.02
CA VAL A 62 -6.00 -0.58 -4.46
C VAL A 62 -6.83 -1.28 -5.54
N THR A 63 -7.30 -2.49 -5.24
CA THR A 63 -8.21 -3.24 -6.11
C THR A 63 -9.50 -3.54 -5.35
N LEU A 64 -10.62 -2.92 -5.77
CA LEU A 64 -11.95 -3.24 -5.24
C LEU A 64 -12.32 -4.67 -5.63
N VAL A 65 -12.67 -5.50 -4.65
CA VAL A 65 -13.05 -6.91 -4.83
C VAL A 65 -14.57 -7.07 -4.88
N ALA A 66 -15.29 -6.47 -3.93
CA ALA A 66 -16.74 -6.57 -3.84
C ALA A 66 -17.31 -5.33 -3.17
N ARG A 67 -18.50 -4.88 -3.58
CA ARG A 67 -19.18 -3.75 -2.91
C ARG A 67 -19.77 -4.18 -1.58
N LEU A 68 -19.56 -3.37 -0.55
CA LEU A 68 -20.13 -3.54 0.78
C LEU A 68 -20.72 -2.20 1.27
N PRO A 69 -21.57 -2.19 2.31
CA PRO A 69 -22.13 -0.95 2.84
C PRO A 69 -21.04 0.05 3.26
N GLY A 70 -21.08 1.25 2.68
CA GLY A 70 -20.09 2.30 2.95
C GLY A 70 -19.90 2.64 4.43
N PRO A 71 -20.97 2.86 5.21
CA PRO A 71 -20.84 3.12 6.64
C PRO A 71 -20.10 2.03 7.40
N LEU A 72 -20.28 0.76 7.01
CA LEU A 72 -19.58 -0.37 7.63
C LEU A 72 -18.08 -0.34 7.36
N MET A 73 -17.70 -0.07 6.10
CA MET A 73 -16.28 0.01 5.72
C MET A 73 -15.58 1.24 6.31
N LEU A 74 -16.26 2.39 6.36
CA LEU A 74 -15.72 3.60 6.98
C LEU A 74 -15.54 3.42 8.49
N GLN A 75 -16.48 2.75 9.17
CA GLN A 75 -16.33 2.42 10.58
C GLN A 75 -15.12 1.50 10.81
N LEU A 76 -14.98 0.44 10.00
CA LEU A 76 -13.83 -0.46 10.07
C LEU A 76 -12.49 0.29 9.96
N LEU A 77 -12.37 1.18 8.97
CA LEU A 77 -11.15 1.96 8.74
C LEU A 77 -10.90 2.97 9.85
N SER A 78 -11.95 3.66 10.33
CA SER A 78 -11.86 4.60 11.45
C SER A 78 -11.36 3.93 12.74
N ASP A 79 -11.90 2.75 13.05
CA ASP A 79 -11.53 2.02 14.25
C ASP A 79 -10.10 1.44 14.15
N ALA A 80 -9.75 0.88 12.98
CA ALA A 80 -8.40 0.41 12.69
C ALA A 80 -7.37 1.55 12.79
N TYR A 81 -7.69 2.73 12.24
CA TYR A 81 -6.83 3.91 12.34
C TYR A 81 -6.69 4.38 13.80
N SER A 82 -7.78 4.38 14.56
CA SER A 82 -7.74 4.74 15.98
C SER A 82 -6.80 3.82 16.77
N ARG A 83 -6.77 2.52 16.44
CA ARG A 83 -5.81 1.58 17.01
C ARG A 83 -4.37 1.94 16.67
N VAL A 84 -4.07 2.32 15.42
CA VAL A 84 -2.73 2.77 15.00
C VAL A 84 -2.30 4.03 15.74
N VAL A 85 -3.18 5.03 15.85
CA VAL A 85 -2.89 6.28 16.57
C VAL A 85 -2.57 6.04 18.05
N VAL A 86 -3.31 5.13 18.71
CA VAL A 86 -3.01 4.75 20.10
C VAL A 86 -1.62 4.14 20.21
N GLU A 87 -1.26 3.20 19.34
CA GLU A 87 0.07 2.58 19.35
C GLU A 87 1.18 3.61 19.12
N MET A 88 0.99 4.54 18.17
CA MET A 88 1.94 5.63 17.93
C MET A 88 2.06 6.59 19.11
N ALA A 89 0.96 6.88 19.81
CA ALA A 89 0.97 7.76 20.98
C ALA A 89 1.68 7.11 22.19
N GLU A 90 1.52 5.80 22.36
CA GLU A 90 2.07 5.05 23.49
C GLU A 90 3.53 4.62 23.27
N ALA A 91 3.87 4.18 22.06
CA ALA A 91 5.17 3.58 21.75
C ALA A 91 6.00 4.35 20.71
N GLY A 92 5.43 5.40 20.09
CA GLY A 92 6.04 6.12 18.98
C GLY A 92 5.86 5.42 17.63
N ASP A 93 6.37 6.04 16.56
CA ASP A 93 6.45 5.37 15.27
C ASP A 93 7.56 4.30 15.30
N GLY A 94 7.20 3.11 14.86
CA GLY A 94 8.04 1.92 14.96
C GLY A 94 7.50 0.80 14.11
N LEU A 95 8.25 -0.30 14.05
CA LEU A 95 7.89 -1.45 13.23
C LEU A 95 6.60 -2.11 13.70
N LEU A 96 5.79 -2.59 12.76
CA LEU A 96 4.64 -3.44 13.08
C LEU A 96 5.11 -4.72 13.81
N PRO A 97 4.65 -4.98 15.05
CA PRO A 97 5.00 -6.18 15.78
C PRO A 97 4.61 -7.46 15.01
N GLY A 98 5.56 -8.38 14.84
CA GLY A 98 5.33 -9.60 14.06
C GLY A 98 5.12 -9.36 12.56
N GLY A 99 5.34 -8.13 12.07
CA GLY A 99 5.20 -7.75 10.67
C GLY A 99 3.77 -7.83 10.14
N ARG A 100 2.75 -7.77 11.01
CA ARG A 100 1.36 -7.80 10.60
C ARG A 100 0.46 -6.97 11.52
N PHE A 101 -0.67 -6.57 10.98
CA PHE A 101 -1.75 -5.90 11.68
C PHE A 101 -3.09 -6.52 11.30
N GLU A 102 -3.91 -6.77 12.32
CA GLU A 102 -5.23 -7.38 12.15
C GLU A 102 -6.22 -6.61 13.01
N TYR A 103 -7.37 -6.26 12.42
CA TYR A 103 -8.45 -5.59 13.13
C TYR A 103 -9.80 -6.21 12.75
N ALA A 104 -10.52 -6.71 13.74
CA ALA A 104 -11.86 -7.25 13.57
C ALA A 104 -12.91 -6.15 13.76
N GLY A 105 -13.62 -5.80 12.69
CA GLY A 105 -14.71 -4.83 12.73
C GLY A 105 -16.06 -5.46 13.05
N GLN A 106 -17.11 -4.63 13.03
CA GLN A 106 -18.48 -5.10 13.18
C GLN A 106 -18.99 -5.81 11.91
N GLY A 107 -20.09 -6.55 12.01
CA GLY A 107 -20.76 -7.12 10.83
C GLY A 107 -19.93 -8.16 10.05
N GLY A 108 -18.92 -8.76 10.68
CA GLY A 108 -18.06 -9.78 10.06
C GLY A 108 -17.03 -9.22 9.09
N VAL A 109 -16.82 -7.90 9.04
CA VAL A 109 -15.72 -7.32 8.27
C VAL A 109 -14.45 -7.24 9.10
N GLY A 110 -13.31 -7.36 8.44
CA GLY A 110 -11.99 -7.20 9.05
C GLY A 110 -11.03 -6.42 8.16
N PHE A 111 -9.94 -5.97 8.76
CA PHE A 111 -8.80 -5.36 8.10
C PHE A 111 -7.55 -6.19 8.43
N TYR A 112 -6.78 -6.52 7.40
CA TYR A 112 -5.54 -7.29 7.53
C TYR A 112 -4.45 -6.63 6.68
N ALA A 113 -3.26 -6.45 7.26
CA ALA A 113 -2.06 -6.03 6.54
C ALA A 113 -0.84 -6.80 7.04
N VAL A 114 0.08 -7.13 6.13
CA VAL A 114 1.31 -7.87 6.42
C VAL A 114 2.46 -7.32 5.61
N ASN A 115 3.65 -7.33 6.20
CA ASN A 115 4.89 -6.95 5.54
C ASN A 115 5.12 -7.75 4.26
N THR A 116 5.71 -7.12 3.25
CA THR A 116 6.08 -7.77 1.99
C THR A 116 7.54 -7.57 1.62
N ASN A 117 8.04 -8.45 0.74
CA ASN A 117 9.34 -8.32 0.08
C ASN A 117 10.53 -8.04 1.02
N ASN A 118 10.53 -8.61 2.23
CA ASN A 118 11.52 -8.37 3.30
C ASN A 118 11.62 -6.90 3.78
N HIS A 119 10.73 -6.03 3.32
CA HIS A 119 10.57 -4.70 3.87
C HIS A 119 9.57 -4.75 5.02
N GLN A 120 9.71 -3.78 5.92
CA GLN A 120 8.92 -3.71 7.13
C GLN A 120 8.11 -2.42 7.11
N ALA A 121 6.80 -2.54 7.30
CA ALA A 121 5.97 -1.37 7.52
C ALA A 121 6.10 -0.89 8.96
N THR A 122 6.01 0.44 9.14
CA THR A 122 5.87 1.08 10.43
C THR A 122 4.41 1.38 10.75
N TRP A 123 4.14 1.74 11.99
CA TRP A 123 2.83 2.25 12.39
C TRP A 123 2.41 3.48 11.61
N GLY A 124 3.33 4.43 11.38
CA GLY A 124 3.08 5.62 10.57
C GLY A 124 2.67 5.27 9.14
N VAL A 125 3.43 4.40 8.47
CA VAL A 125 3.09 3.96 7.10
C VAL A 125 1.74 3.24 7.04
N LEU A 126 1.41 2.43 8.05
CA LEU A 126 0.09 1.80 8.13
C LEU A 126 -1.03 2.81 8.33
N GLY A 127 -0.83 3.84 9.17
CA GLY A 127 -1.78 4.93 9.38
C GLY A 127 -2.10 5.66 8.07
N GLU A 128 -1.06 6.06 7.34
CA GLU A 128 -1.17 6.69 6.02
C GLU A 128 -1.88 5.79 4.99
N ALA A 129 -1.64 4.48 5.03
CA ALA A 129 -2.33 3.53 4.17
C ALA A 129 -3.84 3.49 4.48
N ILE A 130 -4.23 3.44 5.77
CA ILE A 130 -5.64 3.42 6.19
C ILE A 130 -6.35 4.74 5.84
N GLU A 131 -5.71 5.89 6.05
CA GLU A 131 -6.23 7.18 5.59
C GLU A 131 -6.38 7.22 4.08
N GLY A 132 -5.37 6.76 3.33
CA GLY A 132 -5.42 6.66 1.88
C GLY A 132 -6.60 5.83 1.37
N LEU A 133 -6.86 4.66 1.97
CA LEU A 133 -8.03 3.83 1.66
C LEU A 133 -9.34 4.55 1.97
N THR A 134 -9.43 5.21 3.13
CA THR A 134 -10.61 5.99 3.53
C THR A 134 -10.90 7.09 2.52
N HIS A 135 -9.86 7.84 2.15
CA HIS A 135 -9.97 8.94 1.21
C HIS A 135 -10.34 8.46 -0.19
N TRP A 136 -9.77 7.35 -0.65
CA TRP A 136 -10.16 6.70 -1.90
C TRP A 136 -11.64 6.33 -1.93
N MET A 137 -12.16 5.67 -0.89
CA MET A 137 -13.57 5.29 -0.83
C MET A 137 -14.49 6.51 -0.90
N VAL A 138 -14.20 7.55 -0.11
CA VAL A 138 -15.00 8.78 -0.07
C VAL A 138 -14.95 9.51 -1.40
N SER A 139 -13.78 9.65 -2.00
CA SER A 139 -13.59 10.41 -3.25
C SER A 139 -14.19 9.70 -4.47
N SER A 140 -14.11 8.38 -4.51
CA SER A 140 -14.59 7.58 -5.64
C SER A 140 -16.04 7.13 -5.49
N GLY A 141 -16.62 7.21 -4.29
CA GLY A 141 -17.89 6.58 -3.95
C GLY A 141 -17.87 5.05 -4.03
N SER A 142 -16.68 4.44 -4.13
CA SER A 142 -16.50 3.00 -4.25
C SER A 142 -16.18 2.39 -2.90
N TYR A 143 -17.24 1.96 -2.21
CA TYR A 143 -17.13 1.29 -0.92
C TYR A 143 -17.15 -0.22 -1.09
N GLY A 144 -16.28 -0.92 -0.36
CA GLY A 144 -16.31 -2.36 -0.38
C GLY A 144 -15.07 -3.05 0.12
N ALA A 145 -15.11 -4.38 0.01
CA ALA A 145 -13.95 -5.21 0.20
C ALA A 145 -12.90 -4.87 -0.87
N ALA A 146 -11.64 -4.79 -0.46
CA ALA A 146 -10.55 -4.46 -1.36
C ALA A 146 -9.27 -5.19 -0.95
N ARG A 147 -8.42 -5.45 -1.94
CA ARG A 147 -7.01 -5.79 -1.74
C ARG A 147 -6.18 -4.56 -1.99
N PHE A 148 -5.07 -4.44 -1.26
CA PHE A 148 -4.17 -3.32 -1.42
C PHE A 148 -2.72 -3.71 -1.24
N ILE A 149 -1.84 -2.95 -1.86
CA ILE A 149 -0.39 -2.99 -1.68
C ILE A 149 0.03 -1.60 -1.24
N VAL A 150 0.92 -1.51 -0.25
CA VAL A 150 1.42 -0.27 0.34
C VAL A 150 2.89 -0.11 -0.02
N PHE A 151 3.22 1.08 -0.51
CA PHE A 151 4.56 1.51 -0.80
C PHE A 151 4.93 2.70 0.07
N ASP A 152 6.18 2.77 0.54
CA ASP A 152 6.81 3.97 1.09
C ASP A 152 7.96 4.39 0.18
N GLY A 153 7.74 5.45 -0.60
CA GLY A 153 8.64 5.81 -1.69
C GLY A 153 8.67 4.70 -2.74
N GLU A 154 9.87 4.20 -3.07
CA GLU A 154 10.05 3.15 -4.09
C GLU A 154 9.89 1.73 -3.54
N ASN A 155 9.72 1.58 -2.22
CA ASN A 155 9.72 0.27 -1.58
C ASN A 155 8.30 -0.20 -1.31
N GLU A 156 7.96 -1.38 -1.81
CA GLU A 156 6.79 -2.11 -1.33
C GLU A 156 7.07 -2.59 0.10
N VAL A 157 6.22 -2.21 1.05
CA VAL A 157 6.42 -2.50 2.47
C VAL A 157 5.33 -3.36 3.09
N ALA A 158 4.12 -3.35 2.54
CA ALA A 158 3.03 -4.21 3.00
C ALA A 158 2.03 -4.55 1.88
N GLN A 159 1.26 -5.61 2.10
CA GLN A 159 0.03 -5.91 1.36
C GLN A 159 -1.07 -6.26 2.35
N GLY A 160 -2.32 -6.15 1.91
CA GLY A 160 -3.44 -6.43 2.77
C GLY A 160 -4.76 -6.57 2.07
N GLU A 161 -5.77 -6.85 2.88
CA GLU A 161 -7.16 -6.93 2.46
C GLU A 161 -8.09 -6.39 3.55
N MET A 162 -9.23 -5.89 3.09
CA MET A 162 -10.34 -5.53 3.96
C MET A 162 -11.63 -6.05 3.35
N GLY A 163 -12.59 -6.45 4.18
CA GLY A 163 -13.84 -7.04 3.72
C GLY A 163 -14.34 -8.12 4.65
N LEU A 164 -15.22 -8.98 4.15
CA LEU A 164 -15.73 -10.13 4.90
C LEU A 164 -14.62 -11.18 5.08
N GLY A 165 -14.44 -11.63 6.32
CA GLY A 165 -13.52 -12.74 6.67
C GLY A 165 -14.10 -14.13 6.39
#